data_AF-A0A2N6M5H5-F1
#
_entry.id   AF-A0A2N6M5H5-F1
#
_cell.length_a   1.000
_cell.length_b   1.000
_cell.length_c   1.000
_cell.angle_alpha   90.00
_cell.angle_beta   90.00
_cell.angle_gamma   90.00
#
_symmetry.space_group_name_H-M   'P 1'
#
loop_
_entity.id
_entity.type
_entity.pdbx_description
1 polymer ?
#
loop_
_entity_poly.entity_id
_entity_poly.type
_entity_poly.pdbx_seq_one_letter_code
_entity_poly.pdbx_strand_id
1 'polypeptide(L)'
;MNYETACKFLIDQTIASEENPDALLSRLQQGKPPVPGQITSTLLALKVVFEGLKEATTIERELAYALYQLTIKTQMLFAAGRKAGVDWPPLLKEDLLRIAIATESIFSGKWQNLH
;
A
#
# COMPACT_ATOMS: atom_id res chain seq x y z
N MET A 1 8.44 10.70 -9.83
CA MET A 1 7.58 9.60 -10.30
C MET A 1 6.37 10.20 -10.99
N ASN A 2 6.02 9.73 -12.18
CA ASN A 2 4.80 10.15 -12.87
C ASN A 2 3.61 9.24 -12.49
N TYR A 3 2.41 9.57 -12.96
CA TYR A 3 1.18 8.82 -12.64
C TYR A 3 1.26 7.34 -13.05
N GLU A 4 1.67 7.04 -14.28
CA GLU A 4 1.75 5.65 -14.78
C GLU A 4 2.73 4.81 -13.97
N THR A 5 3.88 5.39 -13.64
CA THR A 5 4.92 4.73 -12.82
C THR A 5 4.42 4.52 -11.39
N ALA A 6 3.65 5.46 -10.84
CA ALA A 6 3.04 5.30 -9.52
C ALA A 6 1.99 4.18 -9.51
N CYS A 7 1.11 4.12 -10.51
CA CYS A 7 0.11 3.06 -10.65
C CYS A 7 0.77 1.69 -10.74
N LYS A 8 1.74 1.55 -11.66
CA LYS A 8 2.50 0.31 -11.85
C LYS A 8 3.21 -0.10 -10.56
N PHE A 9 3.88 0.84 -9.90
CA PHE A 9 4.56 0.59 -8.63
C PHE A 9 3.60 0.02 -7.58
N LEU A 10 2.42 0.63 -7.38
CA LEU A 10 1.43 0.15 -6.41
C LEU A 10 0.92 -1.25 -6.76
N ILE A 11 0.65 -1.53 -8.03
CA ILE A 11 0.24 -2.85 -8.50
C ILE A 11 1.35 -3.87 -8.18
N ASP A 12 2.59 -3.56 -8.53
CA ASP A 12 3.75 -4.44 -8.30
C ASP A 12 3.98 -4.73 -6.80
N GLN A 13 3.62 -3.82 -5.88
CA GLN A 13 3.68 -4.07 -4.42
C GLN A 13 2.67 -5.10 -3.92
N THR A 14 1.67 -5.44 -4.74
CA THR A 14 0.53 -6.28 -4.36
C THR A 14 0.53 -7.64 -5.05
N ILE A 15 1.37 -7.83 -6.06
CA ILE A 15 1.57 -9.12 -6.72
C ILE A 15 2.38 -10.03 -5.78
N ALA A 16 1.68 -10.91 -5.08
CA ALA A 16 2.30 -12.00 -4.33
C ALA A 16 2.74 -13.10 -5.29
N SER A 17 4.00 -13.06 -5.72
CA SER A 17 4.63 -14.05 -6.61
C SER A 17 6.06 -14.33 -6.16
N GLU A 18 6.57 -15.53 -6.45
CA GLU A 18 7.98 -15.89 -6.25
C GLU A 18 8.93 -14.99 -7.07
N GLU A 19 8.43 -14.40 -8.16
CA GLU A 19 9.18 -13.47 -9.02
C GLU A 19 9.37 -12.09 -8.38
N ASN A 20 8.55 -11.72 -7.40
CA ASN A 20 8.69 -10.46 -6.66
C ASN A 20 8.59 -10.71 -5.14
N PRO A 21 9.64 -11.33 -4.55
CA PRO A 21 9.63 -11.66 -3.12
C PRO A 21 9.71 -10.41 -2.24
N ASP A 22 10.15 -9.29 -2.80
CA ASP A 22 10.33 -8.03 -2.08
C ASP A 22 9.10 -7.11 -2.14
N ALA A 23 8.07 -7.46 -2.90
CA ALA A 23 6.78 -6.76 -2.86
C ALA A 23 6.25 -6.68 -1.42
N LEU A 24 5.63 -5.54 -1.07
CA LEU A 24 5.14 -5.30 0.29
C LEU A 24 4.24 -6.45 0.77
N LEU A 25 3.31 -6.89 -0.08
CA LEU A 25 2.39 -7.97 0.27
C LEU A 25 3.12 -9.30 0.45
N SER A 26 4.06 -9.65 -0.44
CA SER A 26 4.89 -10.86 -0.35
C SER A 26 5.68 -10.91 0.96
N ARG A 27 6.30 -9.79 1.35
CA ARG A 27 7.10 -9.73 2.59
C ARG A 27 6.22 -9.90 3.83
N LEU A 28 5.08 -9.23 3.88
CA LEU A 28 4.13 -9.37 4.99
C LEU A 28 3.58 -10.81 5.09
N GLN A 29 3.32 -11.47 3.97
CA GLN A 29 2.92 -12.88 3.93
C GLN A 29 4.00 -13.82 4.46
N GLN A 30 5.27 -13.52 4.16
CA GLN A 30 6.41 -14.28 4.66
C GLN A 30 6.77 -13.96 6.12
N GLY A 31 6.01 -13.08 6.80
CA GLY A 31 6.34 -12.64 8.16
C GLY A 31 7.64 -11.81 8.22
N LYS A 32 8.03 -11.18 7.11
CA LYS A 32 9.23 -10.33 7.02
C LYS A 32 8.84 -8.86 7.00
N PRO A 33 9.60 -7.98 7.67
CA PRO A 33 9.35 -6.55 7.61
C PRO A 33 9.46 -6.02 6.17
N PRO A 34 8.77 -4.91 5.84
CA PRO A 34 8.97 -4.21 4.57
C PRO A 34 10.45 -3.82 4.36
N VAL A 35 10.86 -3.69 3.10
CA VAL A 35 12.20 -3.20 2.74
C VAL A 35 12.34 -1.74 3.21
N PRO A 36 13.52 -1.31 3.71
CA PRO A 36 13.75 0.09 4.07
C PRO A 36 13.32 1.06 2.95
N GLY A 37 12.52 2.07 3.31
CA GLY A 37 11.98 3.05 2.36
C GLY A 37 10.77 2.60 1.54
N GLN A 38 10.39 1.31 1.57
CA GLN A 38 9.25 0.77 0.80
C GLN A 38 7.92 1.43 1.17
N ILE A 39 7.68 1.64 2.46
CA ILE A 39 6.49 2.35 2.96
C ILE A 39 6.48 3.79 2.43
N THR A 40 7.59 4.51 2.57
CA THR A 40 7.71 5.89 2.08
C THR A 40 7.43 5.99 0.58
N SER A 41 8.00 5.08 -0.22
CA SER A 41 7.77 5.01 -1.66
C SER A 41 6.30 4.67 -1.98
N THR A 42 5.66 3.80 -1.20
CA THR A 42 4.23 3.47 -1.33
C THR A 42 3.35 4.68 -1.05
N LEU A 43 3.61 5.42 0.03
CA LEU A 43 2.87 6.63 0.37
C LEU A 43 3.07 7.73 -0.69
N LEU A 44 4.28 7.89 -1.22
CA LEU A 44 4.55 8.80 -2.32
C LEU A 44 3.77 8.41 -3.58
N ALA A 45 3.72 7.12 -3.92
CA ALA A 45 2.95 6.64 -5.06
C ALA A 45 1.45 6.88 -4.89
N LEU A 46 0.89 6.62 -3.70
CA LEU A 46 -0.50 6.93 -3.39
C LEU A 46 -0.80 8.44 -3.55
N LYS A 47 0.11 9.30 -3.10
CA LYS A 47 -0.03 10.75 -3.30
C LYS A 47 -0.03 11.13 -4.79
N VAL A 48 0.88 10.59 -5.58
CA VAL A 48 0.94 10.84 -7.03
C VAL A 48 -0.33 10.33 -7.74
N VAL A 49 -0.81 9.14 -7.38
CA VAL A 49 -2.07 8.58 -7.91
C VAL A 49 -3.27 9.45 -7.55
N PHE A 50 -3.35 9.92 -6.30
CA PHE A 50 -4.39 10.86 -5.88
C PHE A 50 -4.39 12.13 -6.73
N GLU A 51 -3.23 12.76 -6.93
CA GLU A 51 -3.12 13.97 -7.75
C GLU A 51 -3.49 13.70 -9.21
N GLY A 52 -3.11 12.54 -9.76
CA GLY A 52 -3.41 12.16 -11.14
C GLY A 52 -4.88 11.80 -11.40
N LEU A 53 -5.63 11.40 -10.37
CA LEU A 53 -7.04 11.01 -10.48
C LEU A 53 -8.04 12.15 -10.19
N LYS A 54 -7.58 13.39 -9.90
CA LYS A 54 -8.46 14.51 -9.51
C LYS A 54 -9.62 14.78 -10.47
N GLU A 55 -9.36 14.69 -11.77
CA GLU A 55 -10.36 14.92 -12.83
C GLU A 55 -10.94 13.61 -13.38
N ALA A 56 -10.50 12.47 -12.86
CA ALA A 56 -10.92 11.15 -13.32
C ALA A 56 -12.20 10.71 -12.60
N THR A 57 -13.15 10.16 -13.35
CA THR A 57 -14.38 9.57 -12.81
C THR A 57 -14.33 8.05 -12.71
N THR A 58 -13.22 7.45 -13.15
CA THR A 58 -13.01 5.99 -13.17
C THR A 58 -11.62 5.67 -12.66
N ILE A 59 -11.48 4.46 -12.10
CA ILE A 59 -10.20 3.90 -11.68
C ILE A 59 -10.07 2.56 -12.40
N GLU A 60 -8.89 2.30 -12.98
CA GLU A 60 -8.60 1.01 -13.58
C GLU A 60 -8.75 -0.12 -12.56
N ARG A 61 -9.38 -1.21 -12.98
CA ARG A 61 -9.72 -2.34 -12.09
C ARG A 61 -8.49 -2.91 -11.37
N GLU A 62 -7.35 -3.00 -12.05
CA GLU A 62 -6.11 -3.52 -11.47
C GLU A 62 -5.59 -2.60 -10.35
N LEU A 63 -5.58 -1.29 -10.58
CA LEU A 63 -5.23 -0.30 -9.57
C LEU A 63 -6.22 -0.33 -8.40
N ALA A 64 -7.52 -0.38 -8.67
CA ALA A 64 -8.54 -0.47 -7.63
C ALA A 64 -8.35 -1.72 -6.75
N TYR A 65 -8.00 -2.86 -7.36
CA TYR A 65 -7.71 -4.08 -6.62
C TYR A 65 -6.41 -3.99 -5.81
N ALA A 66 -5.35 -3.40 -6.36
CA ALA A 66 -4.11 -3.14 -5.65
C ALA A 66 -4.35 -2.26 -4.41
N LEU A 67 -5.12 -1.17 -4.56
CA LEU A 67 -5.50 -0.28 -3.46
C LEU A 67 -6.28 -1.02 -2.35
N TYR A 68 -7.22 -1.90 -2.73
CA TYR A 68 -7.92 -2.77 -1.77
C TYR A 68 -6.94 -3.68 -1.02
N GLN A 69 -5.98 -4.30 -1.71
CA GLN A 69 -4.99 -5.17 -1.07
C GLN A 69 -4.06 -4.38 -0.13
N LEU A 70 -3.58 -3.22 -0.55
CA LEU A 70 -2.74 -2.34 0.26
C LEU A 70 -3.45 -1.86 1.53
N THR A 71 -4.77 -1.68 1.48
CA THR A 71 -5.57 -1.23 2.63
C THR A 71 -5.95 -2.39 3.55
N ILE A 72 -6.52 -3.46 3.01
CA ILE A 72 -7.17 -4.51 3.80
C ILE A 72 -6.21 -5.67 4.05
N LYS A 73 -5.54 -6.17 3.01
CA LYS A 73 -4.72 -7.38 3.13
C LYS A 73 -3.48 -7.14 3.99
N THR A 74 -2.83 -5.99 3.86
CA THR A 74 -1.65 -5.64 4.68
C THR A 74 -1.99 -5.63 6.19
N GLN A 75 -3.15 -5.06 6.56
CA GLN A 75 -3.65 -5.03 7.94
C GLN A 75 -3.92 -6.44 8.47
N MET A 76 -4.57 -7.29 7.66
CA MET A 76 -4.81 -8.70 8.00
C MET A 76 -3.50 -9.47 8.23
N LEU A 77 -2.51 -9.28 7.36
CA LEU A 77 -1.21 -9.94 7.45
C LEU A 77 -0.40 -9.45 8.65
N PHE A 78 -0.42 -8.15 8.92
CA PHE A 78 0.19 -7.59 10.13
C PHE A 78 -0.42 -8.23 11.39
N ALA A 79 -1.75 -8.27 11.47
CA ALA A 79 -2.46 -8.88 12.60
C ALA A 79 -2.17 -10.39 12.73
N ALA A 80 -2.12 -11.12 11.61
CA ALA A 80 -1.77 -12.54 11.60
C ALA A 80 -0.33 -12.78 12.05
N GLY A 81 0.63 -12.00 11.53
CA GLY A 81 2.04 -12.08 11.94
C GLY A 81 2.24 -11.72 13.41
N ARG A 82 1.53 -10.71 13.93
CA ARG A 82 1.53 -10.38 15.37
C ARG A 82 1.10 -11.59 16.20
N LYS A 83 0.02 -12.28 15.80
CA LYS A 83 -0.46 -13.49 16.48
C LYS A 83 0.53 -14.65 16.37
N ALA A 84 1.27 -14.74 15.27
CA ALA A 84 2.31 -15.74 15.04
C ALA A 84 3.66 -15.41 15.69
N GLY A 85 3.78 -14.29 16.42
CA GLY A 85 5.02 -13.91 17.10
C GLY A 85 6.06 -13.24 16.21
N VAL A 86 5.67 -12.72 15.03
CA VAL A 86 6.56 -11.93 14.18
C VAL A 86 6.91 -10.61 14.86
N ASP A 87 8.19 -10.31 14.93
CA ASP A 87 8.70 -9.04 15.45
C ASP A 87 8.62 -7.96 14.37
N TRP A 88 7.47 -7.28 14.33
CA TRP A 88 7.24 -6.19 13.39
C TRP A 88 7.96 -4.91 13.84
N PRO A 89 8.42 -4.08 12.89
CA PRO A 89 8.92 -2.74 13.20
C PRO A 89 7.88 -1.95 14.02
N PRO A 90 8.31 -1.16 15.02
CA PRO A 90 7.42 -0.55 16.00
C PRO A 90 6.39 0.41 15.39
N LEU A 91 6.74 1.06 14.27
CA LEU A 91 5.88 2.01 13.57
C LEU A 91 5.07 1.40 12.42
N LEU A 92 5.22 0.09 12.18
CA LEU A 92 4.62 -0.54 11.00
C LEU A 92 3.08 -0.42 11.03
N LYS A 93 2.46 -0.47 12.22
CA LYS A 93 1.01 -0.34 12.35
C LYS A 93 0.54 1.04 11.89
N GLU A 94 1.20 2.09 12.34
CA GLU A 94 0.93 3.48 11.98
C GLU A 94 1.18 3.72 10.50
N ASP A 95 2.23 3.12 9.96
CA ASP A 95 2.56 3.17 8.54
C ASP A 95 1.50 2.51 7.65
N LEU A 96 1.01 1.33 8.03
CA LEU A 96 -0.08 0.66 7.31
C LEU A 96 -1.40 1.45 7.44
N LEU A 97 -1.63 2.14 8.56
CA LEU A 97 -2.78 3.05 8.71
C LEU A 97 -2.66 4.27 7.79
N ARG A 98 -1.46 4.85 7.65
CA ARG A 98 -1.22 5.94 6.68
C ARG A 98 -1.51 5.50 5.25
N ILE A 99 -1.16 4.27 4.88
CA ILE A 99 -1.49 3.69 3.56
C ILE A 99 -3.01 3.59 3.36
N ALA A 100 -3.75 3.13 4.38
CA ALA A 100 -5.20 3.06 4.33
C ALA A 100 -5.85 4.44 4.14
N ILE A 101 -5.39 5.46 4.88
CA ILE A 101 -5.90 6.83 4.81
C ILE A 101 -5.57 7.48 3.45
N ALA A 102 -4.36 7.25 2.93
CA ALA A 102 -4.00 7.72 1.59
C ALA A 102 -4.84 7.03 0.49
N THR A 103 -5.21 5.77 0.69
CA THR A 103 -6.12 5.05 -0.21
C THR A 103 -7.56 5.59 -0.13
N GLU A 104 -8.06 5.87 1.08
CA GLU A 104 -9.34 6.55 1.28
C GLU A 104 -9.37 7.92 0.59
N SER A 105 -8.24 8.64 0.62
CA SER A 105 -8.11 9.93 -0.05
C SER A 105 -8.32 9.80 -1.57
N ILE A 106 -7.79 8.74 -2.19
CA ILE A 106 -7.99 8.45 -3.62
C ILE A 106 -9.47 8.23 -3.92
N PHE A 107 -10.16 7.40 -3.14
CA PHE A 107 -11.56 7.10 -3.39
C PHE A 107 -12.52 8.25 -3.08
N SER A 108 -12.21 9.08 -2.09
CA SER A 108 -13.05 10.21 -1.68
C SER A 108 -12.78 11.50 -2.46
N GLY A 109 -11.68 11.57 -3.21
CA GLY A 109 -11.23 12.79 -3.89
C GLY A 109 -10.76 13.91 -2.95
N LYS A 110 -10.64 13.64 -1.64
CA LYS A 110 -10.17 14.61 -0.64
C LYS A 110 -8.96 14.05 0.08
N TRP A 111 -7.88 14.84 0.11
CA TRP A 111 -6.68 14.42 0.82
C TRP A 111 -6.90 14.45 2.33
N GLN A 112 -6.84 13.29 2.97
CA GLN A 112 -6.98 13.10 4.41
C GLN A 112 -5.60 13.10 5.06
N ASN A 113 -5.47 13.76 6.20
CA ASN A 113 -4.27 13.67 7.04
C ASN A 113 -4.65 12.99 8.37
N LEU A 114 -3.70 12.27 8.96
CA LEU A 114 -3.81 11.88 10.38
C LEU A 114 -3.81 13.17 11.21
N HIS A 115 -4.97 13.52 11.75
CA HIS A 115 -5.11 14.54 12.77
C HIS A 115 -4.64 14.02 14.13
#